data_AF-A0A1Q6K5U4-F1
#
_entry.id   AF-A0A1Q6K5U4-F1
#
_cell.length_a   1.000
_cell.length_b   1.000
_cell.length_c   1.000
_cell.angle_alpha   90.00
_cell.angle_beta   90.00
_cell.angle_gamma   90.00
#
_symmetry.space_group_name_H-M   'P 1'
#
loop_
_entity.id
_entity.type
_entity.pdbx_description
1 polymer ?
#
loop_
_entity_poly.entity_id
_entity_poly.type
_entity_poly.pdbx_seq_one_letter_code
_entity_poly.pdbx_strand_id
1 'polypeptide(L)'
;MKKYANVEEIRKDAIEVKDGMVVYWPQEGKNEPLALGEIPFKFEHKFDMNNGILSFALEGTVYVIPEMWGAYATLQSEGFRKSYFYVPFSNGDYPLAYEAQWKKLLEEQRKSLREEFLEDCKGFCKKNGIKSIDPKLVAMCFEIPGGGLITHHLYGDSIVYPVLSSMCFDSTTCSWMGTYATNNGTCQFVYCDGKTYVTRNWDVVEALQASGFKRKDRFVPLSNGEVPTDPRYKNIWNMCK
;
A
#
# COMPACT_ATOMS: atom_id res chain seq x y z
N MET A 1 -2.59 6.26 10.05
CA MET A 1 -3.84 5.93 9.37
C MET A 1 -4.76 7.14 9.42
N LYS A 2 -5.44 7.50 8.32
CA LYS A 2 -6.42 8.60 8.34
C LYS A 2 -7.65 8.16 9.14
N LYS A 3 -8.10 9.01 10.05
CA LYS A 3 -9.29 8.78 10.87
C LYS A 3 -10.28 9.91 10.62
N TYR A 4 -11.56 9.58 10.75
CA TYR A 4 -12.66 10.52 10.70
C TYR A 4 -13.36 10.47 12.06
N ALA A 5 -13.75 11.62 12.59
CA ALA A 5 -14.44 11.70 13.87
C ALA A 5 -15.93 11.37 13.73
N ASN A 6 -16.51 11.68 12.58
CA ASN A 6 -17.94 11.51 12.26
C ASN A 6 -18.15 11.54 10.74
N VAL A 7 -19.38 11.27 10.30
CA VAL A 7 -19.74 11.27 8.88
C VAL A 7 -19.57 12.63 8.21
N GLU A 8 -19.70 13.74 8.96
CA GLU A 8 -19.56 15.10 8.42
C GLU A 8 -18.13 15.41 7.96
N GLU A 9 -17.12 14.88 8.64
CA GLU A 9 -15.74 14.98 8.17
C GLU A 9 -15.51 14.18 6.89
N ILE A 10 -16.11 12.99 6.76
CA ILE A 10 -16.04 12.20 5.52
C ILE A 10 -16.70 12.97 4.38
N ARG A 11 -17.89 13.53 4.64
CA ARG A 11 -18.67 14.30 3.67
C ARG A 11 -17.90 15.49 3.10
N LYS A 12 -17.13 16.20 3.94
CA LYS A 12 -16.30 17.35 3.52
C LYS A 12 -15.17 16.96 2.59
N ASP A 13 -14.61 15.77 2.75
CA ASP A 13 -13.49 15.29 1.94
C ASP A 13 -13.97 14.60 0.65
N ALA A 14 -15.10 13.89 0.73
CA ALA A 14 -15.66 13.11 -0.36
C ALA A 14 -16.09 13.98 -1.56
N ILE A 15 -16.19 13.34 -2.72
CA ILE A 15 -16.82 13.93 -3.90
C ILE A 15 -18.33 13.77 -3.78
N GLU A 16 -19.05 14.89 -3.80
CA GLU A 16 -20.50 14.90 -4.00
C GLU A 16 -20.81 14.53 -5.45
N VAL A 17 -21.43 13.37 -5.67
CA VAL A 17 -21.76 12.86 -6.99
C VAL A 17 -23.18 13.25 -7.36
N LYS A 18 -23.34 13.85 -8.53
CA LYS A 18 -24.63 14.29 -9.08
C LYS A 18 -24.99 13.46 -10.30
N ASP A 19 -26.28 13.26 -10.50
CA ASP A 19 -26.79 12.67 -11.73
C ASP A 19 -26.37 13.55 -12.93
N GLY A 20 -25.88 12.93 -14.00
CA GLY A 20 -25.32 13.63 -15.16
C GLY A 20 -23.90 14.17 -14.99
N MET A 21 -23.23 13.96 -13.85
CA MET A 21 -21.83 14.34 -13.67
C MET A 21 -20.95 13.67 -14.73
N VAL A 22 -20.11 14.46 -15.41
CA VAL A 22 -19.20 13.93 -16.45
C VAL A 22 -18.00 13.24 -15.82
N VAL A 23 -17.81 11.97 -16.19
CA VAL A 23 -16.62 11.18 -15.87
C VAL A 23 -15.77 10.94 -17.10
N TYR A 24 -14.46 10.85 -16.91
CA TYR A 24 -13.54 10.39 -17.93
C TYR A 24 -13.19 8.93 -17.70
N TRP A 25 -13.20 8.15 -18.78
CA TRP A 25 -12.81 6.74 -18.81
C TRP A 25 -11.45 6.61 -19.52
N PRO A 26 -10.33 6.52 -18.79
CA PRO A 26 -9.00 6.49 -19.40
C PRO A 26 -8.78 5.30 -20.33
N GLN A 27 -9.40 4.15 -20.02
CA GLN A 27 -9.26 2.92 -20.79
C GLN A 27 -9.91 3.02 -22.18
N GLU A 28 -10.92 3.87 -22.32
CA GLU A 28 -11.68 4.06 -23.55
C GLU A 28 -11.42 5.42 -24.20
N GLY A 29 -10.72 6.33 -23.51
CA GLY A 29 -10.43 7.68 -23.98
C GLY A 29 -11.68 8.55 -24.16
N LYS A 30 -12.77 8.29 -23.44
CA LYS A 30 -14.07 8.95 -23.62
C LYS A 30 -14.58 9.61 -22.33
N ASN A 31 -15.48 10.58 -22.52
CA ASN A 31 -16.27 11.20 -21.44
C ASN A 31 -17.70 10.68 -21.48
N GLU A 32 -18.27 10.37 -20.33
CA GLU A 32 -19.68 9.96 -20.23
C GLU A 32 -20.37 10.60 -19.01
N PRO A 33 -21.66 10.93 -19.10
CA PRO A 33 -22.43 11.34 -17.93
C PRO A 33 -22.73 10.11 -17.05
N LEU A 34 -22.57 10.27 -15.74
CA LEU A 34 -23.01 9.29 -14.76
C LEU A 34 -24.54 9.25 -14.67
N ALA A 35 -25.07 8.04 -14.49
CA ALA A 35 -26.47 7.81 -14.16
C ALA A 35 -26.57 7.19 -12.76
N LEU A 36 -27.04 7.99 -11.80
CA LEU A 36 -27.25 7.55 -10.42
C LEU A 36 -28.66 6.98 -10.22
N GLY A 37 -29.64 7.42 -11.02
CA GLY A 37 -31.02 6.99 -10.87
C GLY A 37 -31.55 7.22 -9.45
N GLU A 38 -32.19 6.21 -8.87
CA GLU A 38 -32.79 6.29 -7.53
C GLU A 38 -31.81 6.05 -6.37
N ILE A 39 -30.51 5.89 -6.65
CA ILE A 39 -29.53 5.52 -5.62
C ILE A 39 -29.57 6.44 -4.39
N PRO A 40 -29.54 7.78 -4.53
CA PRO A 40 -29.48 8.67 -3.38
C PRO A 40 -30.64 8.47 -2.40
N PHE A 41 -31.81 8.09 -2.88
CA PHE A 41 -33.02 7.94 -2.06
C PHE A 41 -33.24 6.50 -1.58
N LYS A 42 -33.00 5.50 -2.43
CA LYS A 42 -33.20 4.07 -2.10
C LYS A 42 -32.16 3.52 -1.12
N PHE A 43 -30.99 4.15 -1.10
CA PHE A 43 -29.86 3.72 -0.28
C PHE A 43 -29.48 4.73 0.81
N GLU A 44 -30.40 5.62 1.19
CA GLU A 44 -30.22 6.53 2.32
C GLU A 44 -29.69 5.81 3.57
N HIS A 45 -28.64 6.36 4.19
CA HIS A 45 -27.91 5.77 5.32
C HIS A 45 -27.32 4.37 5.01
N LYS A 46 -26.93 4.13 3.76
CA LYS A 46 -26.21 2.91 3.34
C LYS A 46 -24.92 3.27 2.60
N PHE A 47 -24.01 2.31 2.59
CA PHE A 47 -22.77 2.40 1.84
C PHE A 47 -22.50 1.11 1.06
N ASP A 48 -21.68 1.22 0.02
CA ASP A 48 -21.09 0.08 -0.68
C ASP A 48 -19.65 0.40 -1.05
N MET A 49 -18.88 -0.64 -1.37
CA MET A 49 -17.47 -0.53 -1.71
C MET A 49 -17.12 -1.42 -2.88
N ASN A 50 -16.37 -0.90 -3.82
CA ASN A 50 -15.86 -1.66 -4.96
C ASN A 50 -14.47 -1.14 -5.36
N ASN A 51 -13.53 -2.07 -5.64
CA ASN A 51 -12.18 -1.76 -6.12
C ASN A 51 -11.45 -0.65 -5.34
N GLY A 52 -11.57 -0.67 -4.00
CA GLY A 52 -10.93 0.32 -3.14
C GLY A 52 -11.59 1.69 -3.17
N ILE A 53 -12.83 1.81 -3.67
CA ILE A 53 -13.64 3.02 -3.59
C ILE A 53 -14.85 2.76 -2.70
N LEU A 54 -15.19 3.73 -1.85
CA LEU A 54 -16.33 3.71 -0.96
C LEU A 54 -17.36 4.75 -1.44
N SER A 55 -18.63 4.33 -1.53
CA SER A 55 -19.77 5.19 -1.85
C SER A 55 -20.81 5.09 -0.75
N PHE A 56 -21.38 6.22 -0.33
CA PHE A 56 -22.45 6.26 0.66
C PHE A 56 -23.51 7.29 0.28
N ALA A 57 -24.77 7.03 0.66
CA ALA A 57 -25.87 7.95 0.45
C ALA A 57 -26.35 8.55 1.77
N LEU A 58 -26.46 9.88 1.79
CA LEU A 58 -26.85 10.67 2.94
C LEU A 58 -27.60 11.91 2.45
N GLU A 59 -28.74 12.22 3.08
CA GLU A 59 -29.54 13.42 2.78
C GLU A 59 -29.93 13.52 1.29
N GLY A 60 -30.26 12.39 0.65
CA GLY A 60 -30.64 12.35 -0.77
C GLY A 60 -29.48 12.66 -1.73
N THR A 61 -28.24 12.54 -1.26
CA THR A 61 -27.01 12.80 -2.03
C THR A 61 -26.07 11.60 -1.94
N VAL A 62 -25.32 11.31 -3.02
CA VAL A 62 -24.29 10.27 -3.04
C VAL A 62 -22.92 10.91 -2.88
N TYR A 63 -22.12 10.37 -1.96
CA TYR A 63 -20.76 10.79 -1.68
C TYR A 63 -19.79 9.65 -1.97
N VAL A 64 -18.70 9.95 -2.68
CA VAL A 64 -17.71 8.97 -3.07
C VAL A 64 -16.32 9.39 -2.63
N ILE A 65 -15.61 8.46 -1.99
CA ILE A 65 -14.26 8.65 -1.48
C ILE A 65 -13.46 7.36 -1.69
N PRO A 66 -12.15 7.41 -1.95
CA PRO A 66 -11.33 6.21 -1.89
C PRO A 66 -11.44 5.56 -0.51
N GLU A 67 -11.56 4.24 -0.49
CA GLU A 67 -11.77 3.45 0.72
C GLU A 67 -10.56 3.56 1.65
N MET A 68 -10.83 3.89 2.91
CA MET A 68 -9.86 3.91 3.99
C MET A 68 -10.55 3.32 5.21
N TRP A 69 -9.83 2.51 6.00
CA TRP A 69 -10.42 1.87 7.18
C TRP A 69 -11.11 2.88 8.11
N GLY A 70 -10.53 4.08 8.28
CA GLY A 70 -11.12 5.14 9.07
C GLY A 70 -12.50 5.61 8.56
N ALA A 71 -12.70 5.72 7.25
CA ALA A 71 -13.99 6.12 6.68
C ALA A 71 -15.02 5.00 6.83
N TYR A 72 -14.64 3.77 6.51
CA TYR A 72 -15.49 2.59 6.68
C TYR A 72 -15.93 2.41 8.14
N ALA A 73 -15.00 2.43 9.09
CA ALA A 73 -15.28 2.25 10.51
C ALA A 73 -16.21 3.35 11.05
N THR A 74 -16.01 4.59 10.63
CA THR A 74 -16.84 5.73 11.04
C THR A 74 -18.26 5.58 10.53
N LEU A 75 -18.47 5.24 9.26
CA LEU A 75 -19.81 4.98 8.71
C LEU A 75 -20.53 3.86 9.47
N GLN A 76 -19.83 2.78 9.81
CA GLN A 76 -20.41 1.72 10.62
C GLN A 76 -20.80 2.19 12.03
N SER A 77 -19.96 2.98 12.69
CA SER A 77 -20.27 3.53 14.01
C SER A 77 -21.42 4.53 14.02
N GLU A 78 -21.61 5.24 12.90
CA GLU A 78 -22.73 6.17 12.65
C GLU A 78 -24.00 5.44 12.19
N GLY A 79 -24.00 4.10 12.17
CA GLY A 79 -25.18 3.29 11.88
C GLY A 79 -25.47 3.04 10.41
N PHE A 80 -24.56 3.42 9.50
CA PHE A 80 -24.72 3.11 8.09
C PHE A 80 -24.64 1.60 7.85
N ARG A 81 -25.47 1.10 6.94
CA ARG A 81 -25.51 -0.34 6.59
C ARG A 81 -24.86 -0.59 5.25
N LYS A 82 -24.04 -1.64 5.16
CA LYS A 82 -23.55 -2.11 3.87
C LYS A 82 -24.73 -2.60 3.01
N SER A 83 -24.75 -2.21 1.75
CA SER A 83 -25.73 -2.62 0.75
C SER A 83 -25.01 -2.95 -0.56
N TYR A 84 -25.75 -3.28 -1.61
CA TYR A 84 -25.22 -3.54 -2.94
C TYR A 84 -25.80 -2.53 -3.93
N PHE A 85 -25.00 -1.56 -4.35
CA PHE A 85 -25.40 -0.57 -5.35
C PHE A 85 -24.19 -0.08 -6.14
N TYR A 86 -24.43 0.66 -7.21
CA TYR A 86 -23.37 1.15 -8.08
C TYR A 86 -22.41 2.10 -7.33
N VAL A 87 -21.11 1.84 -7.44
CA VAL A 87 -20.03 2.64 -6.85
C VAL A 87 -19.31 3.42 -7.97
N PRO A 88 -19.55 4.74 -8.10
CA PRO A 88 -18.85 5.57 -9.08
C PRO A 88 -17.33 5.54 -8.90
N PHE A 89 -16.57 5.73 -9.98
CA PHE A 89 -15.09 5.82 -9.98
C PHE A 89 -14.36 4.52 -9.61
N SER A 90 -15.09 3.42 -9.36
CA SER A 90 -14.51 2.14 -8.94
C SER A 90 -13.80 1.39 -10.07
N ASN A 91 -13.91 1.80 -11.33
CA ASN A 91 -13.27 1.10 -12.45
C ASN A 91 -12.12 1.90 -13.08
N GLY A 92 -11.60 2.89 -12.34
CA GLY A 92 -10.52 3.77 -12.78
C GLY A 92 -11.00 4.99 -13.59
N ASP A 93 -12.31 5.11 -13.79
CA ASP A 93 -12.96 6.36 -14.16
C ASP A 93 -12.83 7.40 -13.04
N TYR A 94 -12.92 8.69 -13.39
CA TYR A 94 -12.86 9.77 -12.40
C TYR A 94 -13.71 10.97 -12.79
N PRO A 95 -14.17 11.77 -11.81
CA PRO A 95 -14.98 12.95 -12.09
C PRO A 95 -14.13 14.04 -12.73
N LEU A 96 -14.41 14.39 -13.99
CA LEU A 96 -13.55 15.26 -14.79
C LEU A 96 -13.37 16.65 -14.15
N ALA A 97 -14.46 17.22 -13.62
CA ALA A 97 -14.43 18.52 -12.95
C ALA A 97 -13.67 18.50 -11.61
N TYR A 98 -13.48 17.32 -11.00
CA TYR A 98 -12.87 17.15 -9.68
C TYR A 98 -11.57 16.33 -9.74
N GLU A 99 -10.93 16.21 -10.92
CA GLU A 99 -9.76 15.36 -11.13
C GLU A 99 -8.63 15.64 -10.13
N ALA A 100 -8.33 16.91 -9.87
CA ALA A 100 -7.27 17.29 -8.94
C ALA A 100 -7.59 16.88 -7.49
N GLN A 101 -8.84 17.07 -7.05
CA GLN A 101 -9.29 16.63 -5.72
C GLN A 101 -9.26 15.10 -5.64
N TRP A 102 -9.73 14.41 -6.67
CA TRP A 102 -9.73 12.95 -6.73
C TRP A 102 -8.32 12.37 -6.64
N LYS A 103 -7.36 12.92 -7.38
CA LYS A 103 -5.94 12.53 -7.30
C LYS A 103 -5.37 12.71 -5.90
N LYS A 104 -5.68 13.84 -5.24
CA LYS A 104 -5.27 14.08 -3.85
C LYS A 104 -5.86 13.05 -2.89
N LEU A 105 -7.15 12.72 -3.02
CA LEU A 105 -7.79 11.68 -2.19
C LEU A 105 -7.15 10.31 -2.39
N LEU A 106 -6.80 9.94 -3.63
CA LEU A 106 -6.08 8.68 -3.92
C LEU A 106 -4.68 8.65 -3.30
N GLU A 107 -3.98 9.79 -3.27
CA GLU A 107 -2.68 9.90 -2.59
C GLU A 107 -2.82 9.74 -1.07
N GLU A 108 -3.85 10.35 -0.48
CA GLU A 108 -4.17 10.21 0.94
C GLU A 108 -4.53 8.77 1.31
N GLN A 109 -5.34 8.09 0.47
CA GLN A 109 -5.63 6.67 0.63
C GLN A 109 -4.36 5.83 0.62
N ARG A 110 -3.48 6.02 -0.38
CA ARG A 110 -2.20 5.29 -0.46
C ARG A 110 -1.36 5.50 0.78
N LYS A 111 -1.37 6.70 1.36
CA LYS A 111 -0.68 6.98 2.62
C LYS A 111 -1.32 6.24 3.80
N SER A 112 -2.66 6.24 3.90
CA SER A 112 -3.36 5.52 4.97
C SER A 112 -3.09 4.02 4.90
N LEU A 113 -3.20 3.41 3.71
CA LEU A 113 -2.92 1.99 3.49
C LEU A 113 -1.50 1.60 3.87
N ARG A 114 -0.50 2.45 3.59
CA ARG A 114 0.89 2.23 4.05
C ARG A 114 1.02 2.23 5.56
N GLU A 115 0.33 3.14 6.23
CA GLU A 115 0.35 3.26 7.69
C GLU A 115 -0.37 2.08 8.36
N GLU A 116 -1.47 1.62 7.78
CA GLU A 116 -2.21 0.42 8.20
C GLU A 116 -1.35 -0.84 8.04
N PHE A 117 -0.78 -1.04 6.84
CA PHE A 117 0.13 -2.16 6.57
C PHE A 117 1.31 -2.20 7.55
N LEU A 118 1.91 -1.04 7.85
CA LEU A 118 3.00 -0.93 8.82
C LEU A 118 2.56 -1.35 10.24
N GLU A 119 1.38 -0.96 10.67
CA GLU A 119 0.80 -1.35 11.97
C GLU A 119 0.61 -2.87 12.02
N ASP A 120 0.06 -3.47 10.96
CA ASP A 120 -0.15 -4.91 10.85
C ASP A 120 1.18 -5.68 10.87
N CYS A 121 2.20 -5.20 10.16
CA CYS A 121 3.54 -5.78 10.19
C CYS A 121 4.13 -5.79 11.60
N LYS A 122 4.07 -4.65 12.30
CA LYS A 122 4.54 -4.55 13.69
C LYS A 122 3.74 -5.44 14.63
N GLY A 123 2.41 -5.49 14.46
CA GLY A 123 1.51 -6.34 15.24
C GLY A 123 1.84 -7.82 15.07
N PHE A 124 2.07 -8.25 13.83
CA PHE A 124 2.50 -9.61 13.51
C PHE A 124 3.86 -9.95 14.13
N CYS A 125 4.86 -9.08 13.96
CA CYS A 125 6.20 -9.29 14.52
C CYS A 125 6.13 -9.43 16.06
N LYS A 126 5.39 -8.53 16.73
CA LYS A 126 5.16 -8.60 18.18
C LYS A 126 4.51 -9.92 18.61
N LYS A 127 3.46 -10.36 17.91
CA LYS A 127 2.75 -11.62 18.21
C LYS A 127 3.63 -12.86 18.02
N ASN A 128 4.60 -12.80 17.10
CA ASN A 128 5.48 -13.91 16.76
C ASN A 128 6.87 -13.84 17.42
N GLY A 129 7.08 -12.90 18.35
CA GLY A 129 8.35 -12.76 19.07
C GLY A 129 9.51 -12.21 18.22
N ILE A 130 9.22 -11.59 17.09
CA ILE A 130 10.20 -10.97 16.18
C ILE A 130 10.41 -9.54 16.63
N LYS A 131 11.63 -9.21 17.05
CA LYS A 131 11.99 -7.91 17.61
C LYS A 131 12.70 -7.04 16.56
N SER A 132 12.50 -5.73 16.64
CA SER A 132 13.31 -4.78 15.87
C SER A 132 14.76 -4.81 16.34
N ILE A 133 15.70 -4.66 15.41
CA ILE A 133 17.14 -4.50 15.70
C ILE A 133 17.48 -3.01 15.87
N ASP A 134 18.74 -2.70 16.22
CA ASP A 134 19.21 -1.31 16.33
C ASP A 134 18.90 -0.53 15.03
N PRO A 135 18.16 0.59 15.10
CA PRO A 135 17.87 1.41 13.92
C PRO A 135 19.11 1.85 13.14
N LYS A 136 20.27 1.99 13.79
CA LYS A 136 21.55 2.29 13.12
C LYS A 136 21.99 1.18 12.18
N LEU A 137 21.79 -0.09 12.56
CA LEU A 137 22.08 -1.25 11.72
C LEU A 137 21.17 -1.26 10.49
N VAL A 138 19.86 -0.99 10.68
CA VAL A 138 18.91 -0.92 9.56
C VAL A 138 19.23 0.25 8.62
N ALA A 139 19.62 1.40 9.16
CA ALA A 139 19.97 2.59 8.36
C ALA A 139 21.19 2.38 7.44
N MET A 140 22.05 1.41 7.75
CA MET A 140 23.18 1.00 6.91
C MET A 140 22.81 -0.04 5.85
N CYS A 141 21.58 -0.54 5.84
CA CYS A 141 21.10 -1.50 4.85
C CYS A 141 20.50 -0.79 3.62
N PHE A 142 20.53 -1.47 2.47
CA PHE A 142 19.92 -1.00 1.24
C PHE A 142 18.47 -1.46 1.15
N GLU A 143 17.51 -0.53 1.15
CA GLU A 143 16.09 -0.83 0.90
C GLU A 143 15.86 -1.12 -0.59
N ILE A 144 15.29 -2.27 -0.93
CA ILE A 144 14.86 -2.55 -2.31
C ILE A 144 13.64 -1.66 -2.62
N PRO A 145 13.70 -0.78 -3.63
CA PRO A 145 12.61 0.13 -3.97
C PRO A 145 11.36 -0.63 -4.43
N GLY A 146 10.19 -0.15 -4.01
CA GLY A 146 8.90 -0.79 -4.35
C GLY A 146 8.62 -0.88 -5.86
N GLY A 147 9.14 0.07 -6.66
CA GLY A 147 9.04 0.05 -8.13
C GLY A 147 9.99 -0.94 -8.83
N GLY A 148 10.83 -1.64 -8.07
CA GLY A 148 11.87 -2.52 -8.59
C GLY A 148 13.21 -1.82 -8.74
N LEU A 149 14.28 -2.59 -8.58
CA LEU A 149 15.67 -2.19 -8.75
C LEU A 149 16.18 -2.78 -10.06
N ILE A 150 16.53 -1.93 -11.02
CA ILE A 150 17.18 -2.38 -12.26
C ILE A 150 18.65 -2.66 -11.96
N THR A 151 19.10 -3.86 -12.31
CA THR A 151 20.47 -4.32 -12.11
C THR A 151 21.04 -4.85 -13.41
N HIS A 152 22.33 -4.63 -13.61
CA HIS A 152 23.10 -5.18 -14.71
C HIS A 152 23.93 -6.36 -14.22
N HIS A 153 23.96 -7.44 -15.00
CA HIS A 153 24.79 -8.61 -14.79
C HIS A 153 25.39 -9.11 -16.12
N LEU A 154 26.33 -10.06 -16.07
CA LEU A 154 26.96 -10.68 -17.23
C LEU A 154 25.94 -11.24 -18.25
N TYR A 155 24.78 -11.72 -17.77
CA TYR A 155 23.71 -12.28 -18.59
C TYR A 155 22.67 -11.25 -19.07
N GLY A 156 22.85 -9.96 -18.75
CA GLY A 156 21.95 -8.88 -19.13
C GLY A 156 21.31 -8.16 -17.94
N ASP A 157 20.37 -7.28 -18.25
CA ASP A 157 19.65 -6.48 -17.26
C ASP A 157 18.46 -7.26 -16.67
N SER A 158 18.21 -7.05 -15.38
CA SER A 158 17.05 -7.63 -14.68
C SER A 158 16.46 -6.65 -13.68
N ILE A 159 15.18 -6.86 -13.32
CA ILE A 159 14.49 -6.06 -12.32
C ILE A 159 14.29 -6.90 -11.06
N VAL A 160 14.79 -6.39 -9.94
CA VAL A 160 14.63 -7.00 -8.61
C VAL A 160 13.53 -6.27 -7.85
N TYR A 161 12.47 -6.99 -7.49
CA TYR A 161 11.39 -6.47 -6.64
C TYR A 161 11.62 -6.79 -5.17
N PRO A 162 11.04 -6.01 -4.24
CA PRO A 162 10.99 -6.41 -2.83
C PRO A 162 10.19 -7.72 -2.70
N VAL A 163 10.48 -8.49 -1.65
CA VAL A 163 9.76 -9.73 -1.35
C VAL A 163 8.26 -9.47 -1.14
N LEU A 164 7.95 -8.34 -0.50
CA LEU A 164 6.59 -7.84 -0.32
C LEU A 164 6.40 -6.60 -1.18
N SER A 165 5.55 -6.70 -2.19
CA SER A 165 5.26 -5.62 -3.15
C SER A 165 3.85 -5.03 -2.98
N SER A 166 2.98 -5.68 -2.21
CA SER A 166 1.64 -5.19 -1.89
C SER A 166 1.60 -4.47 -0.54
N MET A 167 0.57 -3.66 -0.32
CA MET A 167 0.25 -3.04 0.97
C MET A 167 -0.84 -3.82 1.72
N CYS A 168 -1.07 -5.09 1.33
CA CYS A 168 -2.08 -5.94 1.95
C CYS A 168 -1.41 -6.96 2.88
N PHE A 169 -1.88 -7.03 4.12
CA PHE A 169 -1.40 -8.02 5.07
C PHE A 169 -2.11 -9.37 4.88
N ASP A 170 -1.70 -10.11 3.85
CA ASP A 170 -2.27 -11.40 3.47
C ASP A 170 -1.42 -12.60 3.97
N SER A 171 -1.78 -13.81 3.54
CA SER A 171 -1.02 -15.04 3.85
C SER A 171 0.40 -15.03 3.30
N THR A 172 0.65 -14.32 2.19
CA THR A 172 1.98 -14.16 1.60
C THR A 172 2.84 -13.31 2.52
N THR A 173 2.31 -12.17 2.98
CA THR A 173 2.96 -11.33 3.98
C THR A 173 3.27 -12.11 5.26
N CYS A 174 2.31 -12.88 5.80
CA CYS A 174 2.54 -13.76 6.95
C CYS A 174 3.71 -14.73 6.75
N SER A 175 3.87 -15.29 5.55
CA SER A 175 4.87 -16.32 5.23
C SER A 175 6.30 -15.76 5.12
N TRP A 176 6.44 -14.47 4.83
CA TRP A 176 7.72 -13.83 4.55
C TRP A 176 8.12 -12.80 5.59
N MET A 177 7.20 -12.27 6.38
CA MET A 177 7.50 -11.32 7.44
C MET A 177 8.52 -11.87 8.44
N GLY A 178 9.54 -11.07 8.78
CA GLY A 178 10.55 -11.45 9.75
C GLY A 178 11.41 -12.65 9.32
N THR A 179 11.68 -12.76 8.02
CA THR A 179 12.55 -13.80 7.46
C THR A 179 13.77 -13.21 6.78
N TYR A 180 14.84 -14.01 6.70
CA TYR A 180 16.06 -13.64 5.99
C TYR A 180 16.62 -14.80 5.15
N ALA A 181 17.44 -14.45 4.17
CA ALA A 181 18.20 -15.38 3.35
C ALA A 181 19.60 -14.80 3.10
N THR A 182 20.59 -15.68 2.95
CA THR A 182 21.99 -15.28 2.73
C THR A 182 22.56 -16.00 1.52
N ASN A 183 23.30 -15.30 0.69
CA ASN A 183 24.06 -15.87 -0.42
C ASN A 183 25.33 -15.04 -0.66
N ASN A 184 26.48 -15.69 -0.85
CA ASN A 184 27.77 -15.05 -1.18
C ASN A 184 28.11 -13.80 -0.36
N GLY A 185 27.90 -13.84 0.96
CA GLY A 185 28.20 -12.73 1.87
C GLY A 185 27.17 -11.57 1.84
N THR A 186 26.08 -11.72 1.10
CA THR A 186 24.94 -10.79 1.11
C THR A 186 23.77 -11.43 1.87
N CYS A 187 23.08 -10.62 2.68
CA CYS A 187 21.84 -10.98 3.35
C CYS A 187 20.68 -10.16 2.79
N GLN A 188 19.54 -10.81 2.49
CA GLN A 188 18.26 -10.17 2.24
C GLN A 188 17.31 -10.49 3.39
N PHE A 189 16.55 -9.51 3.86
CA PHE A 189 15.54 -9.74 4.90
C PHE A 189 14.28 -8.88 4.71
N VAL A 190 13.16 -9.39 5.22
CA VAL A 190 11.89 -8.65 5.30
C VAL A 190 11.73 -8.15 6.73
N TYR A 191 11.84 -6.85 6.91
CA TYR A 191 11.89 -6.23 8.24
C TYR A 191 10.50 -5.98 8.83
N CYS A 192 10.44 -5.59 10.10
CA CYS A 192 9.19 -5.38 10.85
C CYS A 192 8.32 -4.23 10.31
N ASP A 193 8.82 -3.45 9.36
CA ASP A 193 8.06 -2.43 8.62
C ASP A 193 7.52 -2.92 7.27
N GLY A 194 7.68 -4.21 6.98
CA GLY A 194 7.24 -4.87 5.75
C GLY A 194 8.11 -4.57 4.53
N LYS A 195 9.21 -3.84 4.69
CA LYS A 195 10.15 -3.56 3.60
C LYS A 195 11.18 -4.66 3.45
N THR A 196 11.75 -4.74 2.25
CA THR A 196 12.85 -5.65 1.93
C THR A 196 14.16 -4.90 1.93
N TYR A 197 15.11 -5.40 2.70
CA TYR A 197 16.46 -4.84 2.81
C TYR A 197 17.50 -5.84 2.34
N VAL A 198 18.63 -5.32 1.85
CA VAL A 198 19.85 -6.09 1.61
C VAL A 198 21.07 -5.45 2.25
N THR A 199 22.01 -6.29 2.68
CA THR A 199 23.23 -5.84 3.36
C THR A 199 24.37 -6.84 3.20
N ARG A 200 25.61 -6.36 3.33
CA ARG A 200 26.83 -7.18 3.47
C ARG A 200 27.37 -7.20 4.90
N ASN A 201 26.73 -6.46 5.80
CA ASN A 201 27.13 -6.34 7.18
C ASN A 201 26.64 -7.55 8.00
N TRP A 202 27.57 -8.32 8.56
CA TRP A 202 27.24 -9.53 9.30
C TRP A 202 26.72 -9.28 10.72
N ASP A 203 27.01 -8.12 11.32
CA ASP A 203 26.42 -7.71 12.60
C ASP A 203 24.89 -7.59 12.47
N VAL A 204 24.40 -7.19 11.30
CA VAL A 204 22.96 -7.19 11.00
C VAL A 204 22.41 -8.62 11.04
N VAL A 205 23.11 -9.59 10.45
CA VAL A 205 22.65 -10.99 10.40
C VAL A 205 22.58 -11.60 11.79
N GLU A 206 23.60 -11.37 12.62
CA GLU A 206 23.61 -11.80 14.01
C GLU A 206 22.48 -11.16 14.81
N ALA A 207 22.27 -9.84 14.64
CA ALA A 207 21.18 -9.12 15.30
C ALA A 207 19.80 -9.63 14.87
N LEU A 208 19.59 -9.95 13.59
CA LEU A 208 18.34 -10.53 13.08
C LEU A 208 18.06 -11.89 13.74
N GLN A 209 19.07 -12.77 13.81
CA GLN A 209 18.94 -14.09 14.45
C GLN A 209 18.60 -13.96 15.94
N ALA A 210 19.34 -13.13 16.67
CA ALA A 210 19.08 -12.86 18.09
C ALA A 210 17.70 -12.24 18.34
N SER A 211 17.13 -11.57 17.32
CA SER A 211 15.82 -10.92 17.37
C SER A 211 14.67 -11.80 16.89
N GLY A 212 14.91 -13.08 16.61
CA GLY A 212 13.87 -14.06 16.27
C GLY A 212 13.51 -14.13 14.79
N PHE A 213 14.30 -13.52 13.89
CA PHE A 213 14.11 -13.70 12.45
C PHE A 213 14.42 -15.13 12.02
N LYS A 214 13.65 -15.65 11.06
CA LYS A 214 13.80 -17.03 10.58
C LYS A 214 14.50 -17.08 9.23
N ARG A 215 15.47 -17.99 9.09
CA ARG A 215 16.07 -18.26 7.80
C ARG A 215 15.06 -18.96 6.88
N LYS A 216 14.95 -18.50 5.63
CA LYS A 216 14.10 -19.13 4.62
C LYS A 216 14.65 -18.86 3.23
N ASP A 217 15.01 -19.93 2.53
CA ASP A 217 15.72 -19.88 1.26
C ASP A 217 14.93 -19.15 0.18
N ARG A 218 15.62 -18.28 -0.56
CA ARG A 218 15.15 -17.56 -1.74
C ARG A 218 16.32 -16.89 -2.46
N PHE A 219 16.02 -16.31 -3.61
CA PHE A 219 16.95 -15.44 -4.33
C PHE A 219 17.37 -14.23 -3.48
N VAL A 220 18.68 -14.05 -3.32
CA VAL A 220 19.28 -12.88 -2.66
C VAL A 220 19.86 -11.97 -3.74
N PRO A 221 19.30 -10.78 -3.96
CA PRO A 221 19.80 -9.89 -5.01
C PRO A 221 21.17 -9.31 -4.63
N LEU A 222 21.92 -8.88 -5.65
CA LEU A 222 23.26 -8.29 -5.49
C LEU A 222 24.28 -9.25 -4.84
N SER A 223 24.07 -10.56 -5.00
CA SER A 223 24.93 -11.60 -4.40
C SER A 223 25.80 -12.34 -5.42
N ASN A 224 25.56 -12.18 -6.73
CA ASN A 224 26.33 -12.85 -7.79
C ASN A 224 27.01 -11.86 -8.74
N GLY A 225 27.22 -10.62 -8.27
CA GLY A 225 27.87 -9.56 -9.05
C GLY A 225 26.90 -8.65 -9.80
N GLU A 226 25.59 -8.74 -9.52
CA GLU A 226 24.61 -7.78 -10.05
C GLU A 226 24.92 -6.38 -9.49
N VAL A 227 24.85 -5.36 -10.34
CA VAL A 227 25.11 -3.97 -9.95
C VAL A 227 23.91 -3.10 -10.30
N PRO A 228 23.41 -2.25 -9.38
CA PRO A 228 22.37 -1.28 -9.72
C PRO A 228 22.79 -0.39 -10.89
N THR A 229 21.90 -0.18 -11.86
CA THR A 229 22.17 0.68 -13.02
C THR A 229 22.04 2.16 -12.68
N ASP A 230 21.11 2.51 -11.78
CA ASP A 230 20.97 3.88 -11.27
C ASP A 230 22.17 4.25 -10.38
N PRO A 231 22.91 5.33 -10.70
CA PRO A 231 24.04 5.79 -9.90
C PRO A 231 23.71 6.04 -8.42
N ARG A 232 22.49 6.50 -8.11
CA ARG A 232 22.04 6.72 -6.74
C ARG A 232 22.01 5.40 -5.96
N TYR A 233 21.37 4.37 -6.52
CA TYR A 233 21.28 3.07 -5.86
C TYR A 233 22.63 2.37 -5.79
N LYS A 234 23.47 2.53 -6.83
CA LYS A 234 24.85 2.03 -6.84
C LYS A 234 25.68 2.62 -5.70
N ASN A 235 25.57 3.93 -5.46
CA ASN A 235 26.29 4.60 -4.38
C ASN A 235 25.82 4.12 -2.99
N ILE A 236 24.51 4.01 -2.76
CA ILE A 236 23.97 3.48 -1.50
C ILE A 236 24.48 2.05 -1.29
N TRP A 237 24.39 1.19 -2.31
CA TRP A 237 24.88 -0.18 -2.22
C TRP A 237 26.37 -0.25 -1.88
N ASN A 238 27.21 0.59 -2.47
CA ASN A 238 28.65 0.64 -2.19
C ASN A 238 28.97 1.05 -0.74
N MET A 239 28.08 1.81 -0.10
CA MET A 239 28.19 2.20 1.30
C MET A 239 27.70 1.12 2.28
N CYS A 240 26.88 0.17 1.83
CA CYS A 240 26.47 -0.99 2.63
C CYS A 240 27.65 -1.95 2.83
N LYS A 241 28.35 -1.81 3.96
CA LYS A 241 29.46 -2.67 4.39
C LYS A 241 29.15 -3.28 5.75
#